data_AF-A0A258E5N2-F1
#
_entry.id   AF-A0A258E5N2-F1
#
_cell.length_a   1.000
_cell.length_b   1.000
_cell.length_c   1.000
_cell.angle_alpha   90.00
_cell.angle_beta   90.00
_cell.angle_gamma   90.00
#
_symmetry.space_group_name_H-M   'P 1'
#
loop_
_entity.id
_entity.type
_entity.pdbx_description
1 polymer ?
#
loop_
_entity_poly.entity_id
_entity_poly.type
_entity_poly.pdbx_seq_one_letter_code
_entity_poly.pdbx_strand_id
1 'polypeptide(L)' 'MYLTSEKKQELFKNHGRLKSANDTGSPESQIALFTHRIQHLTEHLKVNKKDYSTRLGLL' A
#
# COMPACT_ATOMS: atom_id res chain seq x y z
N MET A 1 -12.44 -0.76 -3.02
CA MET A 1 -10.98 -0.83 -2.80
C MET A 1 -10.57 0.50 -2.18
N TYR A 2 -9.82 0.51 -1.07
CA TYR A 2 -9.53 1.74 -0.29
C TYR A 2 -8.57 2.72 -0.99
N LEU A 3 -7.85 2.26 -2.02
CA LEU A 3 -6.98 3.11 -2.85
C LEU A 3 -7.65 3.45 -4.18
N THR A 4 -7.62 4.73 -4.56
CA THR A 4 -8.00 5.18 -5.91
C THR A 4 -6.98 4.70 -6.94
N SER A 5 -7.42 4.56 -8.19
CA SER A 5 -6.54 4.17 -9.31
C SER A 5 -5.41 5.19 -9.52
N GLU A 6 -5.69 6.47 -9.31
CA GLU A 6 -4.72 7.57 -9.44
C GLU A 6 -3.56 7.41 -8.46
N LYS A 7 -3.87 7.12 -7.19
CA LYS A 7 -2.87 7.02 -6.13
C LYS A 7 -1.96 5.81 -6.32
N LYS A 8 -2.48 4.72 -6.90
CA LYS A 8 -1.66 3.57 -7.31
C LYS A 8 -0.71 3.93 -8.45
N GLN A 9 -1.22 4.60 -9.49
CA GLN A 9 -0.39 5.03 -10.62
C GLN A 9 0.72 5.99 -10.16
N GLU A 10 0.43 6.86 -9.19
CA GLU A 10 1.43 7.73 -8.57
C GLU A 10 2.51 6.93 -7.84
N LEU A 11 2.14 5.95 -7.01
CA LEU A 11 3.09 5.07 -6.31
C LEU A 11 3.99 4.29 -7.30
N PHE A 12 3.42 3.76 -8.38
CA PHE A 12 4.18 3.01 -9.38
C PHE A 12 5.09 3.91 -10.23
N LYS A 13 4.69 5.15 -10.52
CA LYS A 13 5.58 6.13 -11.17
C LYS A 13 6.76 6.51 -10.28
N ASN A 14 6.52 6.71 -8.98
CA ASN A 14 7.54 7.18 -8.04
C ASN A 14 8.53 6.08 -7.63
N HIS A 15 8.06 4.85 -7.45
CA HIS A 15 8.83 3.76 -6.88
C HIS A 15 9.02 2.55 -7.78
N GLY A 16 8.33 2.46 -8.92
CA GLY A 16 8.50 1.36 -9.86
C GLY A 16 9.85 1.38 -10.53
N ARG A 17 10.40 0.19 -10.80
CA ARG A 17 11.71 0.02 -11.42
C ARG A 17 11.82 0.74 -12.76
N LEU A 18 10.75 0.72 -13.54
CA LEU A 18 10.63 1.42 -14.82
C LEU A 18 10.10 2.86 -14.70
N LYS A 19 9.81 3.35 -13.48
CA LYS A 19 9.13 4.63 -13.20
C LYS A 19 7.90 4.87 -14.08
N SER A 20 7.17 3.78 -14.38
CA SER A 20 6.05 3.78 -15.31
C SER A 20 4.80 3.29 -14.59
N ALA A 21 3.66 3.91 -14.88
CA ALA A 21 2.37 3.49 -14.33
C ALA A 21 1.95 2.08 -14.76
N ASN A 22 2.59 1.54 -15.81
CA ASN A 22 2.35 0.18 -16.31
C ASN A 22 3.17 -0.88 -15.57
N ASP A 23 4.17 -0.47 -14.79
CA ASP A 23 4.99 -1.39 -14.00
C ASP A 23 4.26 -1.75 -12.71
N THR A 24 3.26 -2.63 -12.85
CA THR A 24 2.43 -3.08 -11.73
C THR A 24 2.95 -4.35 -11.08
N GLY A 25 3.91 -5.05 -11.71
CA GLY A 25 4.36 -6.38 -11.30
C GLY A 25 5.78 -6.43 -10.74
N SER A 26 6.57 -5.35 -10.84
CA SER A 26 7.93 -5.36 -10.29
C SER A 26 7.93 -5.46 -8.76
N PRO A 27 8.97 -6.09 -8.18
CA PRO A 27 9.15 -6.14 -6.73
C PRO A 27 9.10 -4.75 -6.09
N GLU A 28 9.74 -3.74 -6.69
CA GLU A 28 9.82 -2.38 -6.16
C GLU A 28 8.45 -1.70 -6.12
N SER A 29 7.63 -1.86 -7.18
CA SER A 29 6.27 -1.32 -7.23
C SER A 29 5.34 -1.98 -6.21
N GLN A 30 5.44 -3.30 -6.06
CA GLN A 30 4.66 -4.05 -5.08
C GLN A 30 5.09 -3.72 -3.65
N ILE A 31 6.39 -3.58 -3.38
CA ILE A 31 6.90 -3.13 -2.08
C ILE A 31 6.33 -1.75 -1.75
N ALA A 32 6.37 -0.79 -2.67
CA ALA A 32 5.81 0.54 -2.44
C ALA A 32 4.31 0.51 -2.12
N LEU A 33 3.55 -0.33 -2.83
CA LEU A 33 2.12 -0.53 -2.56
C LEU A 33 1.88 -1.13 -1.16
N PHE A 34 2.64 -2.15 -0.77
CA PHE A 34 2.52 -2.77 0.55
C PHE A 34 2.98 -1.83 1.66
N THR A 35 4.05 -1.07 1.48
CA THR A 35 4.50 -0.04 2.42
C THR A 35 3.40 0.99 2.68
N HIS A 36 2.77 1.49 1.62
CA HIS A 36 1.66 2.45 1.76
C HIS A 36 0.48 1.82 2.52
N ARG A 37 0.13 0.57 2.21
CA ARG A 37 -0.91 -0.18 2.92
C ARG A 37 -0.59 -0.36 4.40
N ILE A 38 0.65 -0.73 4.74
CA ILE A 38 1.10 -0.94 6.12
C ILE A 38 1.00 0.37 6.90
N GLN A 39 1.45 1.49 6.34
CA GLN A 39 1.36 2.80 6.98
C GLN A 39 -0.10 3.16 7.30
N HIS A 40 -0.99 3.04 6.31
CA HIS A 40 -2.42 3.33 6.48
C HIS A 40 -3.07 2.43 7.55
N LEU A 41 -2.82 1.11 7.51
CA LEU A 41 -3.37 0.18 8.50
C LEU A 41 -2.79 0.41 9.89
N THR A 42 -1.52 0.83 9.99
CA THR A 42 -0.90 1.17 11.27
C THR A 42 -1.60 2.35 11.94
N GLU A 43 -1.93 3.40 11.18
CA GLU A 43 -2.70 4.54 11.69
C GLU A 43 -4.12 4.15 12.09
N HIS A 44 -4.80 3.34 11.26
CA HIS A 44 -6.12 2.82 11.58
C HIS A 44 -6.14 2.04 12.91
N LEU A 45 -5.15 1.17 13.13
CA LEU A 45 -5.03 0.36 14.35
C LEU A 45 -4.63 1.17 15.59
N LYS A 46 -3.98 2.33 15.43
CA LYS A 46 -3.70 3.25 16.54
C LYS A 46 -5.00 3.83 17.12
N VAL A 47 -5.95 4.17 16.25
CA VAL A 47 -7.29 4.64 16.65
C VAL A 47 -8.14 3.46 17.11
N ASN A 48 -8.14 2.36 16.36
CA ASN A 48 -8.95 1.17 16.60
C ASN A 48 -8.18 0.07 17.32
N LYS A 49 -7.79 0.31 18.58
CA LYS A 49 -6.92 -0.59 19.35
C LYS A 49 -7.45 -2.02 19.52
N LYS A 50 -8.78 -2.20 19.47
CA LYS A 50 -9.47 -3.50 19.62
C LYS A 50 -9.71 -4.24 18.31
N ASP A 51 -9.33 -3.67 17.17
CA ASP A 51 -9.50 -4.32 15.87
C ASP A 51 -8.39 -5.37 15.65
N TYR A 52 -8.58 -6.54 16.24
CA TYR A 52 -7.64 -7.67 16.14
C TYR A 52 -7.70 -8.37 14.78
N SER A 53 -8.85 -8.35 14.11
CA SER A 53 -9.04 -8.94 12.79
C SER A 53 -8.21 -8.21 11.72
N THR A 54 -8.22 -6.87 11.73
CA THR A 54 -7.38 -6.08 10.81
C THR A 54 -5.90 -6.21 11.15
N ARG A 55 -5.56 -6.34 12.44
CA ARG A 55 -4.16 -6.62 12.85
C ARG A 55 -3.67 -7.96 12.33
N LEU A 56 -4.50 -8.99 12.38
CA LEU A 56 -4.16 -10.30 11.80
C LEU A 56 -3.97 -10.21 10.29
N GLY A 57 -4.83 -9.45 9.58
CA GLY A 57 -4.68 -9.24 8.14
C GLY A 57 -3.52 -8.32 7.72
N LEU A 58 -2.83 -7.69 8.67
CA LEU A 58 -1.62 -6.90 8.46
C LEU A 58 -0.34 -7.74 8.63
N LEU A 59 -0.40 -8.81 9.43
CA LEU A 59 0.68 -9.78 9.62
C LEU A 59 0.80 -10.72 8.41
#